data_AF-A0A538K9T3-F1
#
_entry.id   AF-A0A538K9T3-F1
#
_cell.length_a   1.000
_cell.length_b   1.000
_cell.length_c   1.000
_cell.angle_alpha   90.00
_cell.angle_beta   90.00
_cell.angle_gamma   90.00
#
_symmetry.space_group_name_H-M   'P 1'
#
loop_
_entity.id
_entity.type
_entity.pdbx_description
1 polymer ?
#
loop_
_entity_poly.entity_id
_entity_poly.type
_entity_poly.pdbx_seq_one_letter_code
_entity_poly.pdbx_strand_id
1 'polypeptide(L)'
;MSAWTGSEVKTIGAAWREFRAKRAPWVIGAAIAGALVARLIIGEFGWRDLVAVAFMTVVYPFGEWAIHVQLLHLKPFRCRGRTVELPTAAAHREHHEHPERLDLVNFSPREALAILCLAVPVTAAPLALVLPLGPVVSAVVTAYVLVGAYEWTHFLIHTAHRPRSRYYRSIWRNHRLHHFKNEHYWHGITNTVSDRVLGTLRDQREVPRSPTARTLRES
;
A
#
# COMPACT_ATOMS: atom_id res chain seq x y z
N MET A 1 14.09 22.77 0.75
CA MET A 1 12.66 22.92 0.40
C MET A 1 12.18 21.54 0.00
N SER A 2 11.09 21.05 0.60
CA SER A 2 10.48 19.77 0.20
C SER A 2 9.90 19.90 -1.21
N ALA A 3 10.05 18.86 -2.02
CA ALA A 3 9.45 18.81 -3.35
C ALA A 3 7.92 18.84 -3.24
N TRP A 4 7.28 19.73 -3.97
CA TRP A 4 5.82 19.83 -4.03
C TRP A 4 5.26 18.81 -5.03
N THR A 5 5.96 18.59 -6.14
CA THR A 5 5.50 17.69 -7.20
C THR A 5 6.49 16.56 -7.50
N GLY A 6 5.97 15.43 -7.96
CA GLY A 6 6.77 14.28 -8.36
C GLY A 6 7.78 14.59 -9.48
N SER A 7 7.50 15.61 -10.29
CA SER A 7 8.35 16.04 -11.41
C SER A 7 9.73 16.55 -10.99
N GLU A 8 9.84 17.03 -9.75
CA GLU A 8 11.04 17.60 -9.15
C GLU A 8 12.00 16.49 -8.65
N VAL A 9 11.49 15.27 -8.45
CA VAL A 9 12.24 14.16 -7.86
C VAL A 9 12.65 13.17 -8.95
N LYS A 10 13.91 13.25 -9.40
CA LYS A 10 14.44 12.44 -10.53
C LYS A 10 15.39 11.31 -10.11
N THR A 11 15.94 11.37 -8.92
CA THR A 11 16.93 10.41 -8.40
C THR A 11 16.40 9.70 -7.16
N ILE A 12 16.87 8.46 -6.94
CA ILE A 12 16.48 7.69 -5.75
C ILE A 12 16.91 8.37 -4.45
N GLY A 13 18.07 9.04 -4.45
CA GLY A 13 18.54 9.80 -3.29
C GLY A 13 17.69 11.02 -2.99
N ALA A 14 17.18 11.72 -4.01
CA ALA A 14 16.20 12.79 -3.82
C ALA A 14 14.88 12.23 -3.29
N ALA A 15 14.38 11.14 -3.88
CA ALA A 15 13.16 10.47 -3.42
C ALA A 15 13.26 10.04 -1.95
N TRP A 16 14.40 9.47 -1.55
CA TRP A 16 14.64 9.07 -0.17
C TRP A 16 14.62 10.25 0.80
N ARG A 17 15.22 11.39 0.43
CA ARG A 17 15.20 12.60 1.26
C ARG A 17 13.79 13.16 1.45
N GLU A 18 12.98 13.16 0.41
CA GLU A 18 11.59 13.62 0.49
C GLU A 18 10.74 12.64 1.30
N PHE A 19 10.91 11.34 1.08
CA PHE A 19 10.17 10.31 1.80
C PHE A 19 10.42 10.37 3.31
N ARG A 20 11.69 10.45 3.75
CA ARG A 20 12.02 10.56 5.18
C ARG A 20 11.57 11.87 5.85
N ALA A 21 11.21 12.89 5.09
CA ALA A 21 10.66 14.13 5.64
C ALA A 21 9.18 13.98 6.04
N LYS A 22 8.51 12.92 5.57
CA LYS A 22 7.11 12.62 5.90
C LYS A 22 7.00 11.88 7.23
N ARG A 23 5.83 11.97 7.86
CA ARG A 23 5.57 11.35 9.18
C ARG A 23 5.36 9.84 9.13
N ALA A 24 4.61 9.33 8.14
CA ALA A 24 4.28 7.90 8.05
C ALA A 24 5.52 6.97 8.02
N PRO A 25 6.59 7.28 7.27
CA PRO A 25 7.79 6.45 7.28
C PRO A 25 8.43 6.29 8.66
N TRP A 26 8.37 7.32 9.52
CA TRP A 26 8.87 7.23 10.89
C TRP A 26 7.95 6.40 11.80
N VAL A 27 6.63 6.53 11.65
CA VAL A 27 5.65 5.71 12.39
C VAL A 27 5.85 4.23 12.04
N ILE A 28 5.93 3.92 10.74
CA ILE A 28 6.12 2.54 10.25
C ILE A 28 7.51 2.03 10.64
N GLY A 29 8.57 2.84 10.49
CA GLY A 29 9.92 2.47 10.89
C GLY A 29 10.05 2.16 12.38
N ALA A 30 9.41 2.96 13.25
CA ALA A 30 9.35 2.71 14.69
C ALA A 30 8.57 1.42 15.00
N ALA A 31 7.45 1.16 14.31
CA ALA A 31 6.68 -0.06 14.48
C ALA A 31 7.46 -1.32 14.03
N ILE A 32 8.17 -1.24 12.89
CA ILE A 32 9.07 -2.31 12.42
C ILE A 32 10.16 -2.58 13.47
N ALA A 33 10.83 -1.53 13.95
CA ALA A 33 11.88 -1.66 14.95
C ALA A 33 11.35 -2.28 16.25
N GLY A 34 10.20 -1.80 16.75
CA GLY A 34 9.57 -2.33 17.95
C GLY A 34 9.15 -3.80 17.81
N ALA A 35 8.52 -4.16 16.69
CA ALA A 35 8.12 -5.54 16.43
C ALA A 35 9.34 -6.47 16.26
N LEU A 36 10.42 -5.99 15.63
CA LEU A 36 11.66 -6.74 15.50
C LEU A 36 12.35 -6.95 16.85
N VAL A 37 12.43 -5.92 17.69
CA VAL A 37 12.95 -6.05 19.07
C VAL A 37 12.12 -7.05 19.86
N ALA A 38 10.78 -6.97 19.79
CA ALA A 38 9.90 -7.94 20.42
C ALA A 38 10.16 -9.36 19.91
N ARG A 39 10.32 -9.54 18.60
CA ARG A 39 10.67 -10.85 18.01
C ARG A 39 12.00 -11.37 18.54
N LEU A 40 13.02 -10.53 18.66
CA LEU A 40 14.35 -10.93 19.15
C LEU A 40 14.30 -11.33 20.64
N ILE A 41 13.51 -10.63 21.46
CA ILE A 41 13.32 -10.96 22.87
C ILE A 41 12.60 -12.31 23.04
N ILE A 42 11.58 -12.58 22.21
CA ILE A 42 10.83 -13.85 22.27
C ILE A 42 11.72 -15.05 21.91
N GLY A 43 12.71 -14.89 21.02
CA GLY A 43 13.64 -15.96 20.68
C GLY A 43 12.99 -17.15 19.96
N GLU A 44 13.54 -18.36 20.12
CA GLU A 44 12.96 -19.59 19.55
C GLU A 44 12.77 -19.56 18.01
N PHE A 45 13.78 -19.07 17.28
CA PHE A 45 13.76 -19.07 15.82
C PHE A 45 13.76 -20.50 15.26
N GLY A 46 12.87 -20.76 14.30
CA GLY A 46 12.80 -22.06 13.64
C GLY A 46 12.03 -22.02 12.33
N TRP A 47 11.81 -23.20 11.75
CA TRP A 47 11.13 -23.33 10.44
C TRP A 47 9.69 -22.78 10.46
N ARG A 48 9.04 -22.73 11.62
CA ARG A 48 7.70 -22.14 11.78
C ARG A 48 7.70 -20.63 11.49
N ASP A 49 8.79 -19.92 11.73
CA ASP A 49 8.95 -18.53 11.32
C ASP A 49 8.93 -18.40 9.79
N LEU A 50 9.58 -19.33 9.08
CA LEU A 50 9.57 -19.35 7.62
C LEU A 50 8.14 -19.57 7.09
N VAL A 51 7.35 -20.43 7.75
CA VAL A 51 5.92 -20.60 7.41
C VAL A 51 5.14 -19.31 7.63
N ALA A 52 5.35 -18.63 8.75
CA ALA A 52 4.68 -17.38 9.06
C ALA A 52 5.04 -16.25 8.08
N VAL A 53 6.32 -16.12 7.72
CA VAL A 53 6.82 -15.19 6.70
C VAL A 53 6.22 -15.51 5.33
N ALA A 54 6.21 -16.80 4.93
CA ALA A 54 5.64 -17.24 3.67
C ALA A 54 4.13 -16.97 3.60
N PHE A 55 3.39 -17.29 4.67
CA PHE A 55 1.97 -16.97 4.80
C PHE A 55 1.71 -15.49 4.56
N MET A 56 2.42 -14.61 5.28
CA MET A 56 2.20 -13.18 5.16
C MET A 56 2.57 -12.65 3.77
N THR A 57 3.63 -13.17 3.16
CA THR A 57 4.04 -12.83 1.80
C THR A 57 2.99 -13.22 0.75
N VAL A 58 2.30 -14.34 0.94
CA VAL A 58 1.23 -14.81 0.05
C VAL A 58 -0.06 -14.03 0.24
N VAL A 59 -0.43 -13.71 1.49
CA VAL A 59 -1.68 -13.02 1.82
C VAL A 59 -1.59 -11.52 1.52
N TYR A 60 -0.43 -10.91 1.72
CA TYR A 60 -0.23 -9.47 1.58
C TYR A 60 -0.72 -8.86 0.25
N PRO A 61 -0.42 -9.43 -0.94
CA PRO A 61 -0.93 -8.90 -2.21
C PRO A 61 -2.46 -8.76 -2.27
N PHE A 62 -3.18 -9.66 -1.61
CA PHE A 62 -4.64 -9.64 -1.55
C PHE A 62 -5.14 -8.63 -0.51
N GLY A 63 -4.44 -8.47 0.60
CA GLY A 63 -4.70 -7.40 1.57
C GLY A 63 -4.50 -6.01 0.96
N GLU A 64 -3.41 -5.81 0.23
CA GLU A 64 -3.13 -4.59 -0.54
C GLU A 64 -4.28 -4.29 -1.52
N TRP A 65 -4.67 -5.28 -2.33
CA TRP A 65 -5.78 -5.13 -3.27
C TRP A 65 -7.11 -4.85 -2.57
N ALA A 66 -7.43 -5.57 -1.49
CA ALA A 66 -8.68 -5.40 -0.76
C ALA A 66 -8.76 -4.03 -0.12
N ILE A 67 -7.68 -3.52 0.48
CA ILE A 67 -7.63 -2.16 1.00
C ILE A 67 -7.81 -1.16 -0.13
N HIS A 68 -7.09 -1.31 -1.24
CA HIS A 68 -7.17 -0.38 -2.36
C HIS A 68 -8.60 -0.31 -2.94
N VAL A 69 -9.23 -1.47 -3.18
CA VAL A 69 -10.57 -1.52 -3.78
C VAL A 69 -11.69 -1.23 -2.78
N GLN A 70 -11.66 -1.87 -1.61
CA GLN A 70 -12.80 -1.86 -0.68
C GLN A 70 -12.75 -0.70 0.32
N LEU A 71 -11.56 -0.13 0.58
CA LEU A 71 -11.40 0.99 1.51
C LEU A 71 -11.09 2.30 0.80
N LEU A 72 -10.09 2.31 -0.09
CA LEU A 72 -9.63 3.55 -0.73
C LEU A 72 -10.55 3.99 -1.87
N HIS A 73 -11.13 3.06 -2.63
CA HIS A 73 -12.13 3.34 -3.67
C HIS A 73 -13.57 3.35 -3.14
N LEU A 74 -13.76 3.29 -1.81
CA LEU A 74 -15.10 3.27 -1.23
C LEU A 74 -15.87 4.55 -1.56
N LYS A 75 -17.06 4.40 -2.16
CA LYS A 75 -17.95 5.53 -2.41
C LYS A 75 -18.51 6.09 -1.10
N PRO A 76 -18.78 7.41 -1.04
CA PRO A 76 -19.58 7.97 0.04
C PRO A 76 -20.92 7.23 0.13
N PHE A 77 -21.33 6.88 1.34
CA PHE A 77 -22.58 6.13 1.58
C PHE A 77 -23.45 6.84 2.61
N ARG A 78 -24.75 6.56 2.61
CA ARG A 78 -25.68 7.14 3.58
C ARG A 78 -25.75 6.29 4.84
N CYS A 79 -25.54 6.91 5.99
CA CYS A 79 -25.74 6.31 7.30
C CYS A 79 -26.55 7.26 8.18
N ARG A 80 -27.68 6.78 8.72
CA ARG A 80 -28.58 7.58 9.59
C ARG A 80 -28.94 8.95 9.00
N GLY A 81 -29.25 8.99 7.70
CA GLY A 81 -29.63 10.22 6.99
C GLY A 81 -28.49 11.18 6.64
N ARG A 82 -27.24 10.87 6.99
CA ARG A 82 -26.05 11.67 6.64
C ARG A 82 -25.20 10.93 5.60
N THR A 83 -24.67 11.67 4.64
CA THR A 83 -23.61 11.14 3.76
C THR A 83 -22.33 11.05 4.56
N VAL A 84 -21.76 9.85 4.64
CA VAL A 84 -20.50 9.53 5.29
C VAL A 84 -19.49 9.22 4.22
N GLU A 85 -18.34 9.88 4.31
CA GLU A 85 -17.17 9.58 3.52
C GLU A 85 -16.01 9.27 4.46
N LEU A 86 -15.31 8.16 4.20
CA LEU A 86 -14.16 7.80 5.00
C LEU A 86 -12.99 8.74 4.64
N PRO A 87 -12.26 9.27 5.64
CA PRO A 87 -11.09 10.13 5.38
C PRO A 87 -10.07 9.49 4.43
N THR A 88 -9.89 8.17 4.51
CA THR A 88 -9.03 7.38 3.62
C THR A 88 -9.47 7.44 2.17
N ALA A 89 -10.77 7.27 1.93
CA ALA A 89 -11.34 7.31 0.59
C ALA A 89 -11.31 8.73 0.01
N ALA A 90 -11.56 9.73 0.85
CA ALA A 90 -11.46 11.14 0.47
C ALA A 90 -10.02 11.51 0.08
N ALA A 91 -9.02 11.12 0.88
CA ALA A 91 -7.61 11.39 0.61
C ALA A 91 -7.13 10.67 -0.66
N HIS A 92 -7.52 9.40 -0.85
CA HIS A 92 -7.19 8.67 -2.07
C HIS A 92 -7.86 9.27 -3.31
N ARG A 93 -9.08 9.82 -3.17
CA ARG A 93 -9.73 10.55 -4.24
C ARG A 93 -8.97 11.84 -4.61
N GLU A 94 -8.55 12.63 -3.62
CA GLU A 94 -7.72 13.82 -3.86
C GLU A 94 -6.40 13.43 -4.55
N HIS A 95 -5.81 12.30 -4.16
CA HIS A 95 -4.64 11.73 -4.83
C HIS A 95 -4.90 11.35 -6.29
N HIS A 96 -6.06 10.80 -6.63
CA HIS A 96 -6.44 10.54 -8.03
C HIS A 96 -6.64 11.82 -8.85
N GLU A 97 -7.16 12.88 -8.22
CA GLU A 97 -7.38 14.18 -8.87
C GLU A 97 -6.04 14.88 -9.14
N HIS A 98 -5.11 14.78 -8.18
CA HIS A 98 -3.78 15.42 -8.17
C HIS A 98 -2.63 14.41 -7.96
N PRO A 99 -2.42 13.44 -8.88
CA PRO A 99 -1.43 12.37 -8.71
C PRO A 99 0.03 12.87 -8.74
N GLU A 100 0.27 14.10 -9.17
CA GLU A 100 1.58 14.75 -9.13
C GLU A 100 1.97 15.26 -7.74
N ARG A 101 1.01 15.50 -6.85
CA ARG A 101 1.23 16.07 -5.51
C ARG A 101 1.77 15.00 -4.57
N LEU A 102 3.02 15.17 -4.15
CA LEU A 102 3.69 14.17 -3.32
C LEU A 102 3.18 14.12 -1.89
N ASP A 103 2.55 15.18 -1.39
CA ASP A 103 1.97 15.24 -0.04
C ASP A 103 0.72 14.36 0.14
N LEU A 104 0.08 13.93 -0.96
CA LEU A 104 -1.13 13.10 -0.97
C LEU A 104 -0.87 11.60 -1.15
N VAL A 105 0.38 11.19 -1.39
CA VAL A 105 0.69 9.80 -1.79
C VAL A 105 0.75 8.85 -0.59
N ASN A 106 1.40 9.29 0.49
CA ASN A 106 1.65 8.46 1.66
C ASN A 106 0.51 8.51 2.66
N PHE A 107 0.36 7.43 3.42
CA PHE A 107 -0.61 7.39 4.51
C PHE A 107 -0.43 8.57 5.48
N SER A 108 -1.54 9.07 6.00
CA SER A 108 -1.52 9.88 7.21
C SER A 108 -1.11 9.01 8.41
N PRO A 109 -0.58 9.60 9.50
CA PRO A 109 -0.22 8.83 10.70
C PRO A 109 -1.35 7.97 11.27
N ARG A 110 -2.60 8.42 11.10
CA ARG A 110 -3.81 7.74 11.60
C ARG A 110 -4.07 6.46 10.81
N GLU A 111 -3.93 6.55 9.49
CA GLU A 111 -4.11 5.43 8.57
C GLU A 111 -2.99 4.41 8.73
N ALA A 112 -1.75 4.88 8.82
CA ALA A 112 -0.61 4.02 9.13
C ALA A 112 -0.86 3.26 10.44
N LEU A 113 -1.31 3.94 11.50
CA LEU A 113 -1.63 3.27 12.77
C LEU A 113 -2.79 2.28 12.64
N ALA A 114 -3.85 2.61 11.89
CA ALA A 114 -4.96 1.69 11.65
C ALA A 114 -4.50 0.43 10.90
N ILE A 115 -3.66 0.56 9.88
CA ILE A 115 -3.10 -0.60 9.18
C ILE A 115 -2.23 -1.44 10.12
N LEU A 116 -1.31 -0.82 10.85
CA LEU A 116 -0.35 -1.51 11.72
C LEU A 116 -1.03 -2.16 12.93
N CYS A 117 -1.98 -1.49 13.57
CA CYS A 117 -2.57 -1.95 14.84
C CYS A 117 -3.92 -2.67 14.66
N LEU A 118 -4.54 -2.63 13.49
CA LEU A 118 -5.79 -3.35 13.21
C LEU A 118 -5.66 -4.31 12.03
N ALA A 119 -5.36 -3.82 10.82
CA ALA A 119 -5.38 -4.68 9.63
C ALA A 119 -4.33 -5.81 9.71
N VAL A 120 -3.11 -5.49 10.15
CA VAL A 120 -2.03 -6.49 10.28
C VAL A 120 -2.34 -7.53 11.36
N PRO A 121 -2.71 -7.17 12.61
CA PRO A 121 -3.08 -8.15 13.63
C PRO A 121 -4.27 -9.01 13.22
N VAL A 122 -5.30 -8.45 12.59
CA VAL A 122 -6.45 -9.21 12.08
C VAL A 122 -6.00 -10.23 11.03
N THR A 123 -5.09 -9.85 10.14
CA THR A 123 -4.53 -10.75 9.11
C THR A 123 -3.65 -11.85 9.73
N ALA A 124 -2.90 -11.54 10.79
CA ALA A 124 -2.02 -12.50 11.47
C ALA A 124 -2.76 -13.40 12.48
N ALA A 125 -3.92 -12.99 12.99
CA ALA A 125 -4.67 -13.68 14.05
C ALA A 125 -4.93 -15.19 13.78
N PRO A 126 -5.24 -15.64 12.55
CA PRO A 126 -5.41 -17.06 12.28
C PRO A 126 -4.16 -17.90 12.58
N LEU A 127 -2.95 -17.34 12.43
CA LEU A 127 -1.71 -18.05 12.77
C LEU A 127 -1.59 -18.32 14.26
N ALA A 128 -2.15 -17.47 15.12
CA ALA A 128 -2.11 -17.65 16.57
C ALA A 128 -2.93 -18.86 17.06
N LEU A 129 -3.81 -19.41 16.21
CA LEU A 129 -4.56 -20.62 16.50
C LEU A 129 -3.71 -21.89 16.34
N VAL A 130 -2.62 -21.83 15.57
CA VAL A 130 -1.86 -23.01 15.12
C VAL A 130 -0.35 -22.88 15.32
N LEU A 131 0.17 -21.68 15.57
CA LEU A 131 1.58 -21.40 15.80
C LEU A 131 1.81 -20.75 17.17
N PRO A 132 3.00 -20.96 17.79
CA PRO A 132 3.42 -20.21 18.97
C PRO A 132 3.55 -18.72 18.69
N LEU A 133 3.66 -17.93 19.77
CA LEU A 133 3.75 -16.47 19.69
C LEU A 133 4.93 -15.99 18.82
N GLY A 134 6.11 -16.61 18.91
CA GLY A 134 7.30 -16.22 18.13
C GLY A 134 7.05 -16.12 16.62
N PRO A 135 6.64 -17.21 15.95
CA PRO A 135 6.27 -17.19 14.53
C PRO A 135 5.13 -16.21 14.18
N VAL A 136 4.12 -16.04 15.04
CA VAL A 136 3.06 -15.04 14.81
C VAL A 136 3.66 -13.63 14.77
N VAL A 137 4.58 -13.31 15.67
CA VAL A 137 5.30 -12.03 15.66
C VAL A 137 6.19 -11.91 14.42
N SER A 138 6.79 -13.00 13.92
CA SER A 138 7.50 -12.98 12.62
C SER A 138 6.59 -12.61 11.45
N ALA A 139 5.35 -13.10 11.42
CA ALA A 139 4.37 -12.67 10.42
C ALA A 139 4.04 -11.19 10.56
N VAL A 140 3.87 -10.67 11.78
CA VAL A 140 3.63 -9.23 12.03
C VAL A 140 4.80 -8.37 11.55
N VAL A 141 6.04 -8.75 11.89
CA VAL A 141 7.25 -8.06 11.41
C VAL A 141 7.29 -8.05 9.88
N THR A 142 7.01 -9.21 9.26
CA THR A 142 6.96 -9.33 7.80
C THR A 142 5.91 -8.38 7.20
N ALA A 143 4.70 -8.35 7.77
CA ALA A 143 3.64 -7.47 7.31
C ALA A 143 4.03 -5.99 7.44
N TYR A 144 4.65 -5.59 8.56
CA TYR A 144 5.09 -4.21 8.76
C TYR A 144 6.15 -3.79 7.73
N VAL A 145 7.10 -4.69 7.43
CA VAL A 145 8.09 -4.45 6.37
C VAL A 145 7.41 -4.32 5.00
N LEU A 146 6.41 -5.16 4.70
CA LEU A 146 5.64 -5.07 3.45
C LEU A 146 4.82 -3.77 3.36
N VAL A 147 4.24 -3.29 4.47
CA VAL A 147 3.58 -1.97 4.53
C VAL A 147 4.58 -0.83 4.33
N GLY A 148 5.79 -0.92 4.87
CA GLY A 148 6.86 0.04 4.58
C GLY A 148 7.29 0.01 3.11
N ALA A 149 7.38 -1.18 2.52
CA ALA A 149 7.68 -1.35 1.11
C ALA A 149 6.56 -0.80 0.20
N TYR A 150 5.30 -0.93 0.61
CA TYR A 150 4.15 -0.28 -0.02
C TYR A 150 4.33 1.22 -0.10
N GLU A 151 4.51 1.87 1.05
CA GLU A 151 4.62 3.33 1.16
C GLU A 151 5.77 3.89 0.33
N TRP A 152 6.92 3.21 0.37
CA TRP A 152 8.08 3.59 -0.44
C TRP A 152 7.82 3.40 -1.93
N THR A 153 7.23 2.27 -2.32
CA THR A 153 6.97 1.96 -3.74
C THR A 153 5.95 2.92 -4.32
N HIS A 154 4.84 3.17 -3.60
CA HIS A 154 3.80 4.12 -3.99
C HIS A 154 4.37 5.53 -4.12
N PHE A 155 5.16 5.97 -3.15
CA PHE A 155 5.85 7.26 -3.25
C PHE A 155 6.73 7.32 -4.51
N LEU A 156 7.57 6.30 -4.72
CA LEU A 156 8.56 6.30 -5.80
C LEU A 156 7.91 6.26 -7.19
N ILE A 157 6.81 5.52 -7.40
CA ILE A 157 6.10 5.46 -8.69
C ILE A 157 5.45 6.80 -9.09
N HIS A 158 5.17 7.68 -8.13
CA HIS A 158 4.67 9.04 -8.37
C HIS A 158 5.76 10.08 -8.63
N THR A 159 7.04 9.71 -8.54
CA THR A 159 8.17 10.61 -8.87
C THR A 159 8.56 10.54 -10.35
N ALA A 160 9.36 11.50 -10.81
CA ALA A 160 10.02 11.47 -12.11
C ALA A 160 11.23 10.52 -12.16
N HIS A 161 11.46 9.71 -11.12
CA HIS A 161 12.49 8.68 -11.14
C HIS A 161 12.19 7.65 -12.23
N ARG A 162 13.11 7.51 -13.20
CA ARG A 162 12.91 6.60 -14.33
C ARG A 162 13.06 5.14 -13.91
N PRO A 163 12.09 4.27 -14.24
CA PRO A 163 12.15 2.87 -13.86
C PRO A 163 13.22 2.09 -14.65
N ARG A 164 14.18 1.51 -13.91
CA ARG A 164 15.35 0.82 -14.48
C ARG A 164 15.16 -0.68 -14.66
N SER A 165 14.44 -1.33 -13.75
CA SER A 165 14.19 -2.78 -13.81
C SER A 165 12.88 -3.13 -14.53
N ARG A 166 12.76 -4.36 -15.03
CA ARG A 166 11.53 -4.86 -15.64
C ARG A 166 10.37 -4.86 -14.65
N TYR A 167 10.64 -5.28 -13.42
CA TYR A 167 9.66 -5.29 -12.33
C TYR A 167 9.12 -3.89 -12.03
N TYR A 168 10.02 -2.95 -11.77
CA TYR A 168 9.62 -1.58 -11.43
C TYR A 168 8.89 -0.89 -12.58
N ARG A 169 9.32 -1.12 -13.84
CA ARG A 169 8.57 -0.66 -15.02
C ARG A 169 7.14 -1.21 -15.07
N SER A 170 6.93 -2.46 -14.67
CA SER A 170 5.62 -3.09 -14.69
C SER A 170 4.66 -2.40 -13.72
N ILE A 171 5.04 -2.31 -12.43
CA ILE A 171 4.19 -1.70 -11.40
C ILE A 171 3.98 -0.19 -11.66
N TRP A 172 5.03 0.52 -12.09
CA TRP A 172 4.91 1.93 -12.47
C TRP A 172 3.93 2.14 -13.63
N ARG A 173 4.01 1.32 -14.68
CA ARG A 173 3.08 1.42 -15.81
C ARG A 173 1.65 1.09 -15.39
N ASN A 174 1.47 0.01 -14.65
CA ASN A 174 0.16 -0.46 -14.19
C ASN A 174 -0.53 0.60 -13.34
N HIS A 175 0.18 1.18 -12.37
CA HIS A 175 -0.37 2.24 -11.53
C HIS A 175 -0.72 3.52 -12.29
N ARG A 176 0.05 3.86 -13.33
CA ARG A 176 -0.33 4.96 -14.24
C ARG A 176 -1.58 4.64 -15.06
N LEU A 177 -1.76 3.38 -15.49
CA LEU A 177 -3.00 2.98 -16.17
C LEU A 177 -4.18 3.07 -15.21
N HIS A 178 -4.00 2.68 -13.95
CA HIS A 178 -5.00 2.84 -12.90
C HIS A 178 -5.47 4.30 -12.76
N HIS A 179 -4.54 5.25 -12.59
CA HIS A 179 -4.89 6.68 -12.44
C HIS A 179 -5.44 7.35 -13.70
N PHE A 180 -4.89 7.03 -14.88
CA PHE A 180 -5.14 7.83 -16.09
C PHE A 180 -6.01 7.13 -17.14
N LYS A 181 -6.28 5.83 -16.96
CA LYS A 181 -7.06 5.06 -17.92
C LYS A 181 -8.32 4.49 -17.31
N ASN A 182 -8.21 3.65 -16.28
CA ASN A 182 -9.37 3.01 -15.68
C ASN A 182 -9.06 2.55 -14.24
N GLU A 183 -9.79 3.12 -13.30
CA GLU A 183 -9.71 2.93 -11.86
C GLU A 183 -10.18 1.56 -11.37
N HIS A 184 -10.83 0.76 -12.22
CA HIS A 184 -11.28 -0.60 -11.88
C HIS A 184 -10.26 -1.70 -12.22
N TYR A 185 -9.08 -1.32 -12.69
CA TYR A 185 -8.02 -2.24 -13.10
C TYR A 185 -6.67 -1.80 -12.54
N TRP A 186 -5.72 -2.74 -12.48
CA TRP A 186 -4.33 -2.51 -12.08
C TRP A 186 -4.17 -1.92 -10.67
N HIS A 187 -4.85 -2.49 -9.68
CA HIS A 187 -4.85 -2.01 -8.29
C HIS A 187 -3.54 -2.31 -7.54
N GLY A 188 -2.73 -3.25 -8.02
CA GLY A 188 -1.47 -3.60 -7.40
C GLY A 188 -0.44 -2.47 -7.52
N ILE A 189 -0.02 -1.95 -6.37
CA ILE A 189 0.98 -0.90 -6.20
C ILE A 189 2.37 -1.52 -6.11
N THR A 190 2.54 -2.53 -5.25
CA THR A 190 3.86 -3.14 -5.04
C THR A 190 4.12 -4.30 -5.97
N ASN A 191 3.08 -4.99 -6.41
CA ASN A 191 3.14 -6.24 -7.17
C ASN A 191 1.89 -6.36 -8.08
N THR A 192 1.78 -7.42 -8.89
CA THR A 192 0.62 -7.65 -9.77
C THR A 192 -0.07 -9.00 -9.50
N VAL A 193 0.16 -9.61 -8.34
CA VAL A 193 -0.28 -10.97 -8.03
C VAL A 193 -1.79 -11.02 -7.89
N SER A 194 -2.34 -10.18 -7.01
CA SER A 194 -3.79 -10.07 -6.78
C SER A 194 -4.52 -9.65 -8.04
N ASP A 195 -4.00 -8.67 -8.80
CA ASP A 195 -4.62 -8.28 -10.06
C ASP A 195 -4.69 -9.43 -11.08
N ARG A 196 -3.66 -10.28 -11.14
CA ARG A 196 -3.68 -11.45 -12.03
C ARG A 196 -4.72 -12.47 -11.57
N VAL A 197 -4.76 -12.77 -10.26
CA VAL A 197 -5.66 -13.77 -9.69
C VAL A 197 -7.12 -13.32 -9.77
N LEU A 198 -7.39 -12.04 -9.54
CA LEU A 198 -8.74 -11.47 -9.49
C LEU A 198 -9.20 -10.90 -10.84
N GLY A 199 -8.40 -11.02 -11.89
CA GLY A 199 -8.76 -10.60 -13.24
C GLY A 199 -8.69 -9.10 -13.51
N THR A 200 -8.11 -8.30 -12.60
CA THR A 200 -7.91 -6.85 -12.77
C THR A 200 -6.57 -6.50 -13.46
N LEU A 201 -5.76 -7.49 -13.84
CA LEU A 201 -4.57 -7.33 -14.70
C LEU A 201 -4.93 -7.58 -16.17
N ARG A 202 -5.45 -6.56 -16.87
CA ARG A 202 -5.85 -6.67 -18.29
C ARG A 202 -4.84 -6.01 -19.24
N ASP A 203 -4.86 -6.42 -20.51
CA ASP A 203 -4.19 -5.65 -21.56
C ASP A 203 -4.87 -4.29 -21.67
N GLN A 204 -4.09 -3.22 -21.62
CA GLN A 204 -4.60 -1.86 -21.78
C GLN A 204 -5.43 -1.71 -23.07
N ARG A 205 -5.11 -2.41 -24.15
CA ARG A 205 -5.83 -2.26 -25.43
C ARG A 205 -7.30 -2.70 -25.34
N GLU A 206 -7.60 -3.63 -24.42
CA GLU A 206 -8.94 -4.17 -24.21
C GLU A 206 -9.77 -3.34 -23.21
N VAL A 207 -9.11 -2.54 -22.37
CA VAL A 207 -9.78 -1.78 -21.32
C VAL A 207 -10.17 -0.39 -21.84
N PRO A 208 -11.46 -0.01 -21.79
CA PRO A 208 -11.90 1.33 -22.17
C PRO A 208 -11.39 2.38 -21.17
N ARG A 209 -11.26 3.62 -21.63
CA ARG A 209 -11.01 4.75 -20.72
C ARG A 209 -12.26 5.00 -19.88
N SER A 210 -12.10 5.08 -18.57
CA SER A 210 -13.16 5.50 -17.66
C SER A 210 -13.21 7.02 -17.57
N PRO A 211 -14.41 7.64 -17.53
CA PRO A 211 -14.56 9.06 -17.26
C PRO A 211 -14.14 9.44 -15.83
N THR A 212 -14.12 8.48 -14.91
CA THR A 212 -13.87 8.70 -13.48
C THR A 212 -12.49 8.26 -13.00
N ALA A 213 -11.58 7.84 -13.90
CA ALA A 213 -10.24 7.38 -13.54
C ALA A 213 -9.47 8.36 -12.64
N ARG A 214 -9.67 9.67 -12.86
CA ARG A 214 -9.03 10.74 -12.10
C ARG A 214 -9.84 11.27 -10.93
N THR A 215 -11.11 10.90 -10.79
CA THR A 215 -12.00 11.54 -9.80
C THR A 215 -12.67 10.56 -8.86
N LEU A 216 -12.84 9.29 -9.22
CA LEU A 216 -13.53 8.28 -8.40
C LEU A 216 -14.93 8.71 -7.91
N ARG A 217 -15.60 9.67 -8.58
CA ARG A 217 -16.87 10.25 -8.10
C ARG A 217 -18.10 9.47 -8.50
N GLU A 218 -18.03 8.68 -9.58
CA GLU A 218 -19.18 7.91 -10.11
C GLU A 218 -18.86 6.42 -10.37
N SER A 219 -17.62 5.98 -10.10
CA SER A 219 -17.03 4.68 -10.46
C SER A 219 -17.60 3.46 -9.74
#